data_AF-A0A1B0FA30-F1
#
_entry.id   AF-A0A1B0FA30-F1
#
_cell.length_a   1.000
_cell.length_b   1.000
_cell.length_c   1.000
_cell.angle_alpha   90.00
_cell.angle_beta   90.00
_cell.angle_gamma   90.00
#
_symmetry.space_group_name_H-M   'P 1'
#
loop_
_entity.id
_entity.type
_entity.pdbx_description
1 polymer ?
#
loop_
_entity_poly.entity_id
_entity_poly.type
_entity_poly.pdbx_seq_one_letter_code
_entity_poly.pdbx_strand_id
1 'polypeptide(L)' 'MPPKRFYLLKSTEEYLNECVSLCRPNAEFNAIGNCINKLCKGKGFYVIPALIGREIGTYLHGLLEILDFSKK' A
#
# COMPACT_ATOMS: atom_id res chain seq x y z
N MET A 1 25.26 4.10 1.80
CA MET A 1 23.94 3.44 1.97
C MET A 1 23.27 4.03 3.21
N PRO A 2 22.06 4.58 3.11
CA PRO A 2 21.37 5.13 4.28
C PRO A 2 21.18 4.03 5.34
N PRO A 3 21.19 4.37 6.64
CA PRO A 3 20.93 3.40 7.70
C PRO A 3 19.61 2.65 7.46
N LYS A 4 19.55 1.37 7.81
CA LYS A 4 18.39 0.49 7.54
C LYS A 4 17.03 1.11 7.91
N ARG A 5 16.97 1.85 9.02
CA ARG A 5 15.76 2.58 9.45
C ARG A 5 15.28 3.61 8.42
N PHE A 6 16.19 4.38 7.84
CA PHE A 6 15.83 5.39 6.84
C PHE A 6 15.44 4.74 5.52
N TYR A 7 16.08 3.62 5.16
CA TYR A 7 15.71 2.87 3.97
C TYR A 7 14.28 2.32 4.06
N LEU A 8 13.88 1.79 5.22
CA LEU A 8 12.50 1.37 5.46
C LEU A 8 11.53 2.55 5.35
N LEU A 9 11.77 3.64 6.09
CA LEU A 9 10.89 4.81 6.11
C LEU A 9 10.70 5.42 4.72
N LYS A 10 11.80 5.61 3.98
CA LYS A 10 11.74 6.16 2.61
C LYS A 10 11.05 5.21 1.64
N SER A 11 11.27 3.92 1.78
CA SER A 11 10.57 2.94 0.94
C SER A 11 9.07 2.95 1.18
N THR A 12 8.63 3.01 2.43
CA THR A 12 7.20 3.08 2.75
C THR A 12 6.56 4.38 2.24
N GLU A 13 7.25 5.52 2.35
CA GLU A 13 6.80 6.81 1.80
C GLU A 13 6.67 6.76 0.27
N GLU A 14 7.66 6.19 -0.42
CA GLU A 14 7.60 5.98 -1.88
C GLU A 14 6.41 5.08 -2.28
N TYR A 15 6.15 4.00 -1.54
CA TYR A 15 5.04 3.09 -1.84
C TYR A 15 3.69 3.79 -1.71
N LEU A 16 3.51 4.60 -0.66
CA LEU A 16 2.31 5.38 -0.45
C LEU A 16 2.07 6.34 -1.64
N ASN A 17 3.10 7.09 -2.03
CA ASN A 17 3.01 8.05 -3.12
C ASN A 17 2.70 7.35 -4.47
N GLU A 18 3.35 6.22 -4.75
CA GLU A 18 3.05 5.42 -5.94
C GLU A 18 1.61 4.91 -5.93
N CYS A 19 1.10 4.38 -4.81
CA CYS A 19 -0.27 3.91 -4.71
C CYS A 19 -1.30 5.02 -4.91
N VAL A 20 -1.09 6.19 -4.30
CA VAL A 20 -1.95 7.36 -4.48
C VAL A 20 -2.00 7.80 -5.94
N SER A 21 -0.86 7.72 -6.66
CA SER A 21 -0.81 8.10 -8.09
C SER A 21 -1.68 7.20 -8.99
N LEU A 22 -2.04 5.99 -8.54
CA LEU A 22 -2.91 5.07 -9.26
C LEU A 22 -4.40 5.41 -9.09
N CYS A 23 -4.75 6.18 -8.06
CA CYS A 23 -6.14 6.49 -7.71
C CYS A 23 -6.76 7.45 -8.73
N ARG A 24 -7.67 6.94 -9.55
CA ARG A 24 -8.44 7.69 -10.56
C ARG A 24 -9.76 6.98 -10.84
N PRO A 25 -10.75 7.65 -11.46
CA PRO A 25 -11.99 7.00 -11.85
C PRO A 25 -11.75 5.72 -12.66
N ASN A 26 -12.51 4.67 -12.37
CA ASN A 26 -12.41 3.33 -12.99
C ASN A 26 -11.09 2.57 -12.71
N ALA A 27 -10.23 3.04 -11.81
CA ALA A 27 -9.10 2.23 -11.35
C ALA A 27 -9.59 1.16 -10.37
N GLU A 28 -9.14 -0.08 -10.57
CA GLU A 28 -9.42 -1.18 -9.67
C GLU A 28 -8.72 -0.99 -8.32
N PHE A 29 -9.42 -1.20 -7.21
CA PHE A 29 -8.82 -1.08 -5.88
C PHE A 29 -7.67 -2.08 -5.64
N ASN A 30 -7.71 -3.25 -6.30
CA ASN A 30 -6.63 -4.23 -6.22
C ASN A 30 -5.29 -3.74 -6.82
N ALA A 31 -5.30 -2.64 -7.59
CA ALA A 31 -4.10 -2.05 -8.15
C ALA A 31 -3.13 -1.58 -7.05
N ILE A 32 -3.66 -1.14 -5.90
CA ILE A 32 -2.87 -0.73 -4.74
C ILE A 32 -2.08 -1.91 -4.17
N GLY A 33 -2.75 -3.01 -3.83
CA GLY A 33 -2.09 -4.21 -3.31
C GLY A 33 -1.09 -4.83 -4.28
N ASN A 34 -1.35 -4.75 -5.59
CA ASN A 34 -0.43 -5.18 -6.63
C ASN A 34 0.82 -4.29 -6.70
N CYS A 35 0.65 -2.96 -6.60
CA CYS A 35 1.73 -1.98 -6.56
C CYS A 35 2.67 -2.24 -5.38
N ILE A 36 2.11 -2.33 -4.16
CA ILE A 36 2.89 -2.57 -2.94
C ILE A 36 3.63 -3.90 -3.03
N ASN A 37 2.98 -4.98 -3.47
CA ASN A 37 3.62 -6.29 -3.58
C ASN A 37 4.81 -6.28 -4.55
N LYS A 38 4.70 -5.57 -5.68
CA LYS A 38 5.80 -5.40 -6.64
C LYS A 38 6.98 -4.65 -6.02
N LEU A 39 6.71 -3.55 -5.33
CA LEU A 39 7.74 -2.70 -4.73
C LEU A 39 8.43 -3.38 -3.54
N CYS A 40 7.67 -4.03 -2.66
CA CYS A 40 8.18 -4.80 -1.52
C CYS A 40 9.12 -5.92 -1.96
N LYS A 41 8.76 -6.71 -2.99
CA LYS A 41 9.61 -7.76 -3.54
C LYS A 41 10.95 -7.21 -4.05
N GLY A 42 10.95 -6.05 -4.70
CA GLY A 42 12.17 -5.42 -5.22
C GLY A 42 13.12 -4.92 -4.13
N LYS A 43 12.60 -4.54 -2.96
CA LYS A 43 13.39 -3.96 -1.85
C LYS A 43 13.63 -4.92 -0.68
N GLY A 44 13.16 -6.16 -0.76
CA GLY A 44 13.35 -7.18 0.28
C GLY A 44 12.49 -6.96 1.53
N PHE A 45 11.34 -6.31 1.39
CA PHE A 45 10.37 -6.07 2.47
C PHE A 45 9.15 -6.96 2.34
N TYR A 46 8.41 -7.11 3.45
CA TYR A 46 7.14 -7.83 3.51
C TYR A 46 6.03 -6.89 4.00
N VAL A 47 4.81 -7.12 3.52
CA VAL A 47 3.60 -6.41 3.96
C VAL A 47 3.00 -7.13 5.16
N ILE A 48 2.41 -6.39 6.08
CA ILE A 48 1.66 -6.94 7.22
C ILE A 48 0.21 -7.21 6.76
N PRO A 49 -0.21 -8.47 6.55
CA PRO A 49 -1.53 -8.77 5.99
C PRO A 49 -2.69 -8.51 6.96
N ALA A 50 -2.40 -8.35 8.25
CA ALA A 50 -3.40 -8.09 9.30
C ALA A 50 -3.88 -6.63 9.33
N LEU A 51 -3.24 -5.73 8.58
CA LEU A 51 -3.58 -4.32 8.48
C LEU A 51 -3.94 -4.00 7.02
N ILE A 52 -5.02 -3.25 6.83
CA ILE A 52 -5.53 -2.87 5.51
C ILE A 52 -6.04 -1.44 5.54
N GLY A 53 -6.09 -0.80 4.38
CA GLY A 53 -6.79 0.47 4.20
C GLY A 53 -8.31 0.27 4.25
N ARG A 54 -9.01 1.31 4.72
CA ARG A 54 -10.49 1.38 4.73
C ARG A 54 -10.94 2.77 4.33
N GLU A 55 -12.15 2.86 3.79
CA GLU A 55 -12.79 4.17 3.62
C GLU A 55 -13.03 4.85 4.98
N ILE A 56 -12.95 6.18 4.97
CA ILE A 56 -13.23 7.05 6.12
C ILE A 56 -14.22 8.14 5.68
N GLY A 57 -15.14 8.49 6.56
CA GLY A 57 -16.16 9.51 6.30
C GLY A 57 -17.04 9.73 7.53
N THR A 58 -18.33 9.44 7.42
CA THR A 58 -19.26 9.48 8.57
C THR A 58 -18.92 8.44 9.64
N TYR A 59 -18.22 7.38 9.26
CA TYR A 59 -17.68 6.35 10.15
C TYR A 59 -16.16 6.32 10.05
N LEU A 60 -15.50 5.91 11.14
CA LEU A 60 -14.04 5.75 11.19
C LEU A 60 -13.54 4.67 10.21
N HIS A 61 -14.33 3.62 10.02
CA HIS A 61 -14.05 2.52 9.12
C HIS A 61 -15.34 2.13 8.40
N GLY A 62 -15.44 2.42 7.11
CA GLY A 62 -16.56 1.94 6.30
C GLY A 62 -16.35 0.52 5.76
N LEU A 63 -17.19 0.15 4.79
CA LEU A 63 -17.28 -1.19 4.22
C LEU A 63 -16.21 -1.47 3.16
N LEU A 64 -15.72 -0.44 2.48
CA LEU A 64 -14.70 -0.62 1.46
C LEU A 64 -13.36 -1.02 2.09
N GLU A 65 -12.85 -2.18 1.67
CA GLU A 65 -11.56 -2.74 2.09
C GLU A 65 -10.51 -2.59 0.97
N ILE A 66 -9.38 -1.96 1.30
CA ILE A 66 -8.24 -1.78 0.41
C ILE A 66 -7.08 -2.64 0.92
N LEU A 67 -6.77 -3.71 0.19
CA LEU A 67 -5.72 -4.64 0.59
C LEU A 67 -4.35 -4.11 0.17
N ASP A 68 -3.40 -4.11 1.11
CA ASP A 68 -2.01 -3.72 0.85
C ASP A 68 -1.18 -4.85 0.23
N PHE A 69 -1.81 -5.95 -0.14
CA PHE A 69 -1.17 -7.14 -0.71
C PHE A 69 -2.01 -7.71 -1.85
N SER A 70 -1.33 -8.40 -2.77
CA SER A 70 -2.01 -9.18 -3.82
C SER A 70 -2.62 -10.43 -3.18
N LYS A 71 -3.93 -10.63 -3.37
CA LYS A 71 -4.53 -11.97 -3.22
C LYS A 71 -3.94 -12.87 -4.31
N LYS A 72 -3.58 -14.10 -3.93
CA LYS A 72 -3.20 -15.16 -4.88
C LYS A 72 -4.45 -15.71 -5.56
#